data_AF-A0A166A358-F1
#
_entry.id   AF-A0A166A358-F1
#
_cell.length_a   1.000
_cell.length_b   1.000
_cell.length_c   1.000
_cell.angle_alpha   90.00
_cell.angle_beta   90.00
_cell.angle_gamma   90.00
#
_symmetry.space_group_name_H-M   'P 1'
#
loop_
_entity.id
_entity.type
_entity.pdbx_description
1 polymer ?
#
loop_
_entity_poly.entity_id
_entity_poly.type
_entity_poly.pdbx_seq_one_letter_code
_entity_poly.pdbx_strand_id
1 'polypeptide(L)'
;MEKNHNASVLTESASLNNSRLGLHSALLPYSPPDAVFSSSLFLTIPRKKTGLLDDVLSTCWLDAMKSSSPTHKKLKDFSTEPTDTEIAHRNWMLKYPSALASFEKITSYAKGKRVVLFLDYDGTLSPIVDNPDRAFMSNNMRLAVKNVARYFPTAIISGRSRDKVLEFVGLTELYYAGSHGMDIMGPVRPNTDGHTNCIRSTDNQGKEVNLFQPASEFLPMIDEIYRSLVDIAKEIEGATVENNKFCISVHYRNVDEKSWTTIAESVHDIMKNYPRLRLTHGRKVLEVRPVLNWDKGKAVEFLLESLGLSNSDNVLPIYVGDDRTDEDAFKVLREGNRGYGILVSSAPKESNAFYSLRDPSEVLEFLRSLVIWKKASA
;
A
#
# COMPACT_ATOMS: atom_id res chain seq x y z
N MET A 1 -19.82 -42.54 -58.06
CA MET A 1 -20.90 -41.98 -58.91
C MET A 1 -20.75 -40.48 -58.90
N GLU A 2 -20.80 -39.89 -60.10
CA GLU A 2 -20.65 -38.46 -60.45
C GLU A 2 -21.64 -37.56 -59.66
N LYS A 3 -21.51 -36.24 -59.50
CA LYS A 3 -21.18 -35.13 -60.44
C LYS A 3 -20.65 -33.93 -59.60
N ASN A 4 -19.60 -33.18 -59.96
CA ASN A 4 -19.45 -32.15 -61.01
C ASN A 4 -20.49 -31.01 -60.99
N HIS A 5 -20.03 -29.77 -60.69
CA HIS A 5 -20.08 -28.54 -61.51
C HIS A 5 -19.44 -27.37 -60.72
N ASN A 6 -18.31 -26.80 -61.17
CA ASN A 6 -18.16 -25.65 -62.10
C ASN A 6 -18.67 -24.32 -61.51
N ALA A 7 -18.05 -23.15 -61.66
CA ALA A 7 -16.77 -22.63 -62.14
C ALA A 7 -16.82 -21.10 -61.87
N SER A 8 -15.74 -20.48 -61.36
CA SER A 8 -14.89 -19.49 -62.05
C SER A 8 -15.32 -18.01 -62.06
N VAL A 9 -14.45 -17.18 -61.46
CA VAL A 9 -13.77 -15.97 -62.00
C VAL A 9 -14.60 -14.73 -62.43
N LEU A 10 -14.14 -13.54 -62.00
CA LEU A 10 -13.93 -12.27 -62.75
C LEU A 10 -13.73 -11.12 -61.72
N THR A 11 -12.51 -10.64 -61.44
CA THR A 11 -11.74 -9.51 -62.07
C THR A 11 -12.22 -8.08 -61.78
N GLU A 12 -11.27 -7.28 -61.27
CA GLU A 12 -11.06 -5.82 -61.48
C GLU A 12 -12.12 -4.84 -60.92
N SER A 13 -11.85 -3.58 -60.56
CA SER A 13 -10.66 -2.70 -60.47
C SER A 13 -11.08 -1.40 -59.73
N ALA A 14 -10.10 -0.57 -59.39
CA ALA A 14 -10.13 0.67 -58.61
C ALA A 14 -11.06 1.83 -59.06
N SER A 15 -11.28 2.78 -58.12
CA SER A 15 -11.46 4.23 -58.35
C SER A 15 -11.42 4.95 -56.99
N LEU A 16 -10.36 5.68 -56.62
CA LEU A 16 -9.97 7.06 -56.95
C LEU A 16 -10.69 8.18 -56.16
N ASN A 17 -9.81 9.01 -55.57
CA ASN A 17 -9.87 10.47 -55.35
C ASN A 17 -10.22 11.10 -53.98
N ASN A 18 -9.14 11.63 -53.37
CA ASN A 18 -8.85 13.03 -52.99
C ASN A 18 -9.81 13.73 -51.99
N SER A 19 -9.33 14.33 -50.91
CA SER A 19 -8.49 15.55 -50.92
C SER A 19 -8.13 15.95 -49.47
N ARG A 20 -6.84 16.17 -49.15
CA ARG A 20 -6.09 17.45 -49.03
C ARG A 20 -6.30 18.27 -47.74
N LEU A 21 -5.22 18.36 -46.96
CA LEU A 21 -4.55 19.52 -46.30
C LEU A 21 -3.64 18.91 -45.21
N GLY A 22 -2.31 18.89 -45.22
CA GLY A 22 -1.31 19.86 -45.68
C GLY A 22 -0.49 20.33 -44.45
N LEU A 23 0.58 19.60 -44.07
CA LEU A 23 2.02 20.02 -44.05
C LEU A 23 2.39 21.04 -42.92
N HIS A 24 3.49 20.98 -42.17
CA HIS A 24 4.89 20.68 -42.52
C HIS A 24 5.74 20.18 -41.33
N SER A 25 6.72 19.34 -41.69
CA SER A 25 7.92 18.93 -40.94
C SER A 25 9.02 20.00 -41.07
N ALA A 26 9.92 20.08 -40.08
CA ALA A 26 11.29 20.54 -40.29
C ALA A 26 12.27 19.72 -39.43
N LEU A 27 13.23 19.09 -40.11
CA LEU A 27 14.41 18.40 -39.58
C LEU A 27 15.67 19.23 -39.87
N LEU A 28 16.73 18.91 -39.10
CA LEU A 28 18.20 19.06 -39.34
C LEU A 28 18.90 20.31 -38.74
N PRO A 29 20.24 20.30 -38.47
CA PRO A 29 21.24 19.19 -38.42
C PRO A 29 22.28 19.24 -37.24
N TYR A 30 23.11 18.19 -37.20
CA TYR A 30 24.39 17.87 -36.49
C TYR A 30 25.48 18.99 -36.49
N SER A 31 26.34 19.20 -35.46
CA SER A 31 27.66 18.55 -35.21
C SER A 31 28.42 19.22 -34.01
N PRO A 32 29.50 18.62 -33.42
CA PRO A 32 30.07 18.92 -32.09
C PRO A 32 31.33 19.82 -32.09
N PRO A 33 31.94 20.10 -30.91
CA PRO A 33 33.31 19.60 -30.71
C PRO A 33 33.69 19.19 -29.27
N ASP A 34 34.81 18.44 -29.21
CA ASP A 34 35.59 17.98 -28.05
C ASP A 34 36.02 19.07 -27.07
N ALA A 35 36.00 18.76 -25.76
CA ALA A 35 36.95 19.31 -24.79
C ALA A 35 37.04 18.43 -23.52
N VAL A 36 38.18 17.73 -23.44
CA VAL A 36 38.91 17.22 -22.28
C VAL A 36 38.45 17.75 -20.91
N PHE A 37 38.06 16.85 -19.99
CA PHE A 37 37.96 17.15 -18.56
C PHE A 37 39.37 17.30 -17.96
N SER A 38 39.76 18.53 -17.64
CA SER A 38 40.90 18.84 -16.79
C SER A 38 40.52 18.71 -15.32
N SER A 39 41.39 18.04 -14.56
CA SER A 39 41.39 17.96 -13.11
C SER A 39 41.56 19.32 -12.41
N SER A 40 41.05 19.38 -11.18
CA SER A 40 41.41 20.28 -10.07
C SER A 40 41.28 21.79 -10.28
N LEU A 41 40.30 22.41 -9.61
CA LEU A 41 40.45 23.72 -8.96
C LEU A 41 39.49 23.80 -7.77
N PHE A 42 40.07 23.86 -6.57
CA PHE A 42 39.40 24.20 -5.33
C PHE A 42 38.87 25.63 -5.40
N LEU A 43 37.57 25.83 -5.17
CA LEU A 43 36.98 27.13 -4.88
C LEU A 43 36.09 27.03 -3.65
N THR A 44 36.65 27.43 -2.52
CA THR A 44 35.95 27.77 -1.27
C THR A 44 34.98 28.92 -1.53
N ILE A 45 33.68 28.67 -1.35
CA ILE A 45 32.60 29.68 -1.39
C ILE A 45 32.08 29.88 0.05
N PRO A 46 31.83 31.12 0.52
CA PRO A 46 31.42 31.39 1.90
C PRO A 46 29.96 30.97 2.15
N ARG A 47 29.72 30.30 3.28
CA ARG A 47 28.38 30.02 3.83
C ARG A 47 27.59 31.32 4.00
N LYS A 48 26.53 31.49 3.20
CA LYS A 48 25.50 32.51 3.41
C LYS A 48 24.31 31.84 4.09
N LYS A 49 23.87 32.38 5.23
CA LYS A 49 22.76 31.88 6.07
C LYS A 49 21.45 31.77 5.28
N THR A 50 20.93 30.55 5.14
CA THR A 50 19.62 30.21 4.58
C THR A 50 18.57 30.12 5.70
N GLY A 51 18.40 31.18 6.50
CA GLY A 51 17.60 31.07 7.75
C GLY A 51 16.09 31.01 7.55
N LEU A 52 15.50 31.85 6.69
CA LEU A 52 14.07 32.12 6.79
C LEU A 52 13.14 31.13 6.06
N LEU A 53 13.60 30.51 4.96
CA LEU A 53 12.80 29.54 4.19
C LEU A 53 12.92 28.12 4.73
N ASP A 54 14.12 27.74 5.22
CA ASP A 54 14.31 26.47 5.93
C ASP A 54 13.50 26.49 7.24
N ASP A 55 13.50 27.59 8.02
CA ASP A 55 12.71 27.65 9.27
C ASP A 55 11.20 27.39 9.06
N VAL A 56 10.60 27.93 7.99
CA VAL A 56 9.17 27.71 7.67
C VAL A 56 8.91 26.27 7.23
N LEU A 57 9.83 25.67 6.46
CA LEU A 57 9.74 24.26 6.07
C LEU A 57 9.95 23.35 7.29
N SER A 58 10.96 23.59 8.12
CA SER A 58 11.22 22.88 9.38
C SER A 58 9.99 22.92 10.31
N THR A 59 9.32 24.08 10.42
CA THR A 59 8.10 24.21 11.23
C THR A 59 6.96 23.37 10.67
N CYS A 60 6.73 23.41 9.35
CA CYS A 60 5.68 22.63 8.69
C CYS A 60 5.87 21.11 8.83
N TRP A 61 7.12 20.65 8.82
CA TRP A 61 7.47 19.23 8.91
C TRP A 61 7.34 18.70 10.34
N LEU A 62 7.75 19.49 11.33
CA LEU A 62 7.53 19.17 12.74
C LEU A 62 6.05 19.06 13.07
N ASP A 63 5.21 19.92 12.51
CA ASP A 63 3.75 19.83 12.66
C ASP A 63 3.19 18.56 12.02
N ALA A 64 3.71 18.13 10.86
CA ALA A 64 3.37 16.85 10.25
C ALA A 64 3.81 15.65 11.12
N MET A 65 5.01 15.68 11.70
CA MET A 65 5.52 14.64 12.60
C MET A 65 4.70 14.55 13.90
N LYS A 66 4.32 15.70 14.47
CA LYS A 66 3.50 15.80 15.68
C LYS A 66 2.06 15.33 15.43
N SER A 67 1.44 15.77 14.32
CA SER A 67 0.08 15.35 13.96
C SER A 67 -0.02 13.87 13.57
N SER A 68 1.07 13.28 13.07
CA SER A 68 1.15 11.84 12.80
C SER A 68 1.40 11.00 14.06
N SER A 69 1.75 11.63 15.19
CA SER A 69 2.00 10.95 16.47
C SER A 69 0.70 10.80 17.28
N PRO A 70 0.40 9.62 17.85
CA PRO A 70 -0.79 9.48 18.68
C PRO A 70 -0.72 10.37 19.92
N THR A 71 -1.76 11.15 20.19
CA THR A 71 -1.92 11.88 21.45
C THR A 71 -2.18 10.88 22.57
N HIS A 72 -1.35 10.89 23.62
CA HIS A 72 -1.59 10.08 24.82
C HIS A 72 -3.00 10.35 25.35
N LYS A 73 -3.84 9.30 25.52
CA LYS A 73 -5.10 9.41 26.27
C LYS A 73 -4.74 9.77 27.72
N LYS A 74 -4.97 11.03 28.12
CA LYS A 74 -5.17 11.36 29.54
C LYS A 74 -6.52 10.76 29.94
N LEU A 75 -6.52 9.88 30.94
CA LEU A 75 -7.76 9.49 31.62
C LEU A 75 -8.44 10.78 32.09
N LYS A 76 -9.69 10.99 31.68
CA LYS A 76 -10.56 12.03 32.21
C LYS A 76 -11.64 11.37 33.07
N ASP A 77 -11.84 11.96 34.24
CA ASP A 77 -12.78 11.55 35.26
C ASP A 77 -14.23 11.52 34.76
N PHE A 78 -15.01 10.63 35.39
CA PHE A 78 -16.43 10.40 35.15
C PHE A 78 -17.27 11.64 35.54
N SER A 79 -17.98 12.20 34.55
CA SER A 79 -19.12 13.09 34.76
C SER A 79 -20.34 12.56 33.98
N THR A 80 -21.51 12.63 34.59
CA THR A 80 -22.76 11.95 34.20
C THR A 80 -23.56 12.63 33.06
N GLU A 81 -22.92 13.48 32.27
CA GLU A 81 -23.49 14.02 31.03
C GLU A 81 -22.62 13.59 29.84
N PRO A 82 -23.21 13.23 28.68
CA PRO A 82 -22.42 12.82 27.53
C PRO A 82 -21.56 13.99 27.08
N THR A 83 -20.28 13.89 27.38
CA THR A 83 -19.26 14.85 26.93
C THR A 83 -19.34 15.03 25.41
N ASP A 84 -18.98 16.20 24.87
CA ASP A 84 -18.95 16.46 23.42
C ASP A 84 -18.24 15.33 22.62
N THR A 85 -17.25 14.69 23.26
CA THR A 85 -16.54 13.51 22.76
C THR A 85 -17.41 12.27 22.57
N GLU A 86 -18.37 12.00 23.45
CA GLU A 86 -19.31 10.89 23.31
C GLU A 86 -20.32 11.14 22.19
N ILE A 87 -20.80 12.38 22.04
CA ILE A 87 -21.72 12.76 20.95
C ILE A 87 -21.00 12.62 19.60
N ALA A 88 -19.78 13.15 19.50
CA ALA A 88 -18.95 13.00 18.30
C ALA A 88 -18.70 11.51 17.97
N HIS A 89 -18.42 10.68 18.98
CA HIS A 89 -18.25 9.25 18.77
C HIS A 89 -19.54 8.55 18.31
N ARG A 90 -20.71 8.90 18.89
CA ARG A 90 -22.00 8.35 18.44
C ARG A 90 -22.31 8.74 16.99
N ASN A 91 -22.13 10.00 16.62
CA ASN A 91 -22.32 10.46 15.24
C ASN A 91 -21.36 9.75 14.27
N TRP A 92 -20.11 9.53 14.70
CA TRP A 92 -19.14 8.77 13.93
C TRP A 92 -19.57 7.31 13.74
N MET A 93 -20.08 6.65 14.78
CA MET A 93 -20.63 5.28 14.69
C MET A 93 -21.88 5.18 13.80
N LEU A 94 -22.66 6.25 13.66
CA LEU A 94 -23.76 6.30 12.68
C LEU A 94 -23.24 6.38 11.25
N LYS A 95 -22.15 7.11 11.02
CA LYS A 95 -21.50 7.23 9.70
C LYS A 95 -20.72 5.97 9.30
N TYR A 96 -20.08 5.32 10.27
CA TYR A 96 -19.26 4.13 10.11
C TYR A 96 -19.71 3.04 11.09
N PRO A 97 -20.85 2.37 10.83
CA PRO A 97 -21.40 1.38 11.75
C PRO A 97 -20.46 0.19 11.93
N SER A 98 -20.56 -0.45 13.10
CA SER A 98 -19.77 -1.65 13.39
C SER A 98 -20.05 -2.74 12.35
N ALA A 99 -19.00 -3.33 11.78
CA ALA A 99 -19.11 -4.45 10.84
C ALA A 99 -19.66 -5.72 11.52
N LEU A 100 -19.41 -5.90 12.83
CA LEU A 100 -20.01 -6.98 13.63
C LEU A 100 -21.51 -6.75 13.83
N ALA A 101 -21.92 -5.55 14.23
CA ALA A 101 -23.35 -5.23 14.37
C ALA A 101 -24.09 -5.25 13.01
N SER A 102 -23.38 -4.96 11.93
CA SER A 102 -23.90 -4.98 10.55
C SER A 102 -23.64 -6.30 9.83
N PHE A 103 -23.23 -7.36 10.53
CA PHE A 103 -22.74 -8.58 9.91
C PHE A 103 -23.80 -9.28 9.04
N GLU A 104 -25.06 -9.28 9.47
CA GLU A 104 -26.19 -9.80 8.68
C GLU A 104 -26.38 -9.03 7.37
N LYS A 105 -26.22 -7.71 7.39
CA LYS A 105 -26.31 -6.86 6.19
C LYS A 105 -25.17 -7.16 5.22
N ILE A 106 -23.95 -7.25 5.73
CA ILE A 106 -22.75 -7.59 4.94
C ILE A 106 -22.92 -8.96 4.29
N THR A 107 -23.29 -9.97 5.08
CA THR A 107 -23.45 -11.35 4.59
C THR A 107 -24.64 -11.52 3.67
N SER A 108 -25.73 -10.77 3.86
CA SER A 108 -26.86 -10.72 2.93
C SER A 108 -26.42 -10.23 1.55
N TYR A 109 -25.61 -9.18 1.48
CA TYR A 109 -25.03 -8.70 0.22
C TYR A 109 -24.00 -9.68 -0.38
N ALA A 110 -23.31 -10.43 0.48
CA ALA A 110 -22.36 -11.46 0.07
C ALA A 110 -23.02 -12.72 -0.51
N LYS A 111 -24.33 -12.96 -0.28
CA LYS A 111 -25.02 -14.15 -0.79
C LYS A 111 -24.96 -14.20 -2.32
N GLY A 112 -24.58 -15.36 -2.85
CA GLY A 112 -24.39 -15.57 -4.29
C GLY A 112 -23.13 -14.93 -4.88
N LYS A 113 -22.36 -14.17 -4.09
CA LYS A 113 -21.10 -13.55 -4.52
C LYS A 113 -19.89 -14.34 -4.05
N ARG A 114 -18.79 -14.20 -4.79
CA ARG A 114 -17.46 -14.66 -4.41
C ARG A 114 -16.79 -13.58 -3.55
N VAL A 115 -16.66 -13.86 -2.26
CA VAL A 115 -15.99 -12.94 -1.33
C VAL A 115 -14.47 -13.07 -1.46
N VAL A 116 -13.77 -11.93 -1.47
CA VAL A 116 -12.29 -11.84 -1.46
C VAL A 116 -11.89 -10.97 -0.30
N LEU A 117 -10.89 -11.39 0.49
CA LEU A 117 -10.44 -10.68 1.67
C LEU A 117 -9.07 -10.04 1.45
N PHE A 118 -8.97 -8.77 1.81
CA PHE A 118 -7.72 -8.01 1.87
C PHE A 118 -7.54 -7.52 3.30
N LEU A 119 -6.40 -7.84 3.90
CA LEU A 119 -6.15 -7.55 5.31
C LEU A 119 -4.84 -6.78 5.42
N ASP A 120 -4.90 -5.61 6.03
CA ASP A 120 -3.70 -4.96 6.54
C ASP A 120 -3.13 -5.73 7.75
N TYR A 121 -1.89 -5.44 8.14
CA TYR A 121 -1.19 -6.18 9.18
C TYR A 121 -1.10 -5.42 10.52
N ASP A 122 -0.32 -4.34 10.59
CA ASP A 122 -0.08 -3.59 11.82
C ASP A 122 -1.32 -2.80 12.21
N GLY A 123 -1.75 -2.83 13.47
CA GLY A 123 -3.00 -2.18 13.90
C GLY A 123 -4.29 -2.91 13.49
N THR A 124 -4.20 -3.87 12.56
CA THR A 124 -5.34 -4.66 12.06
C THR A 124 -5.31 -6.11 12.54
N LEU A 125 -4.30 -6.88 12.14
CA LEU A 125 -4.12 -8.29 12.55
C LEU A 125 -3.18 -8.43 13.77
N SER A 126 -2.29 -7.46 13.96
CA SER A 126 -1.40 -7.35 15.12
C SER A 126 -1.67 -6.03 15.84
N PRO A 127 -1.60 -5.98 17.19
CA PRO A 127 -1.61 -4.71 17.90
C PRO A 127 -0.42 -3.83 17.50
N ILE A 128 -0.59 -2.52 17.64
CA ILE A 128 0.50 -1.55 17.50
C ILE A 128 1.39 -1.64 18.74
N VAL A 129 2.68 -1.84 18.53
CA VAL A 129 3.70 -1.98 19.58
C VAL A 129 4.82 -0.97 19.36
N ASP A 130 5.68 -0.77 20.37
CA ASP A 130 6.80 0.17 20.29
C ASP A 130 7.97 -0.36 19.49
N ASN A 131 8.28 -1.65 19.65
CA ASN A 131 9.28 -2.31 18.80
C ASN A 131 8.57 -2.95 17.59
N PRO A 132 8.75 -2.45 16.36
CA PRO A 132 8.11 -3.00 15.17
C PRO A 132 8.49 -4.46 14.91
N ASP A 133 9.62 -4.96 15.40
CA ASP A 133 10.02 -6.38 15.29
C ASP A 133 9.24 -7.31 16.21
N ARG A 134 8.42 -6.75 17.11
CA ARG A 134 7.59 -7.50 18.07
C ARG A 134 6.10 -7.40 17.79
N ALA A 135 5.71 -6.86 16.64
CA ALA A 135 4.33 -6.74 16.21
C ALA A 135 3.79 -8.10 15.72
N PHE A 136 3.72 -9.08 16.62
CA PHE A 136 3.25 -10.42 16.28
C PHE A 136 1.73 -10.51 16.43
N MET A 137 1.07 -11.11 15.43
CA MET A 137 -0.31 -11.54 15.60
C MET A 137 -0.42 -12.71 16.59
N SER A 138 -1.54 -12.79 17.30
CA SER A 138 -1.79 -13.92 18.21
C SER A 138 -2.00 -15.23 17.44
N ASN A 139 -1.77 -16.37 18.12
CA ASN A 139 -2.09 -17.70 17.55
C ASN A 139 -3.56 -17.82 17.14
N ASN A 140 -4.46 -17.19 17.91
CA ASN A 140 -5.89 -17.14 17.59
C ASN A 140 -6.17 -16.36 16.31
N MET A 141 -5.50 -15.24 16.10
CA MET A 141 -5.60 -14.47 14.85
C MET A 141 -5.05 -15.25 13.67
N ARG A 142 -3.86 -15.85 13.81
CA ARG A 142 -3.26 -16.69 12.76
C ARG A 142 -4.20 -17.82 12.35
N LEU A 143 -4.81 -18.49 13.31
CA LEU A 143 -5.78 -19.55 13.06
C LEU A 143 -7.04 -19.01 12.36
N ALA A 144 -7.52 -17.83 12.74
CA ALA A 144 -8.67 -17.20 12.07
C ALA A 144 -8.37 -16.85 10.62
N VAL A 145 -7.22 -16.22 10.34
CA VAL A 145 -6.73 -15.90 8.98
C VAL A 145 -6.60 -17.19 8.15
N LYS A 146 -5.98 -18.22 8.72
CA LYS A 146 -5.88 -19.54 8.06
C LYS A 146 -7.24 -20.13 7.73
N ASN A 147 -8.21 -20.01 8.63
CA ASN A 147 -9.54 -20.55 8.42
C ASN A 147 -10.32 -19.77 7.36
N VAL A 148 -10.26 -18.44 7.32
CA VAL A 148 -10.91 -17.67 6.25
C VAL A 148 -10.27 -17.95 4.89
N ALA A 149 -8.95 -18.13 4.83
CA ALA A 149 -8.23 -18.42 3.59
C ALA A 149 -8.64 -19.75 2.92
N ARG A 150 -9.18 -20.70 3.70
CA ARG A 150 -9.74 -21.96 3.16
C ARG A 150 -11.02 -21.75 2.35
N TYR A 151 -11.74 -20.66 2.63
CA TYR A 151 -13.05 -20.38 2.04
C TYR A 151 -13.05 -19.21 1.08
N PHE A 152 -12.14 -18.25 1.29
CA PHE A 152 -12.07 -16.99 0.56
C PHE A 152 -10.63 -16.75 0.11
N PRO A 153 -10.38 -16.38 -1.17
CA PRO A 153 -9.09 -15.84 -1.57
C PRO A 153 -8.73 -14.69 -0.65
N THR A 154 -7.56 -14.77 -0.01
CA THR A 154 -7.13 -13.84 1.04
C THR A 154 -5.74 -13.31 0.75
N ALA A 155 -5.56 -12.00 0.88
CA ALA A 155 -4.29 -11.32 0.70
C ALA A 155 -3.95 -10.46 1.92
N ILE A 156 -2.67 -10.45 2.32
CA ILE A 156 -2.12 -9.51 3.30
C ILE A 156 -1.47 -8.35 2.54
N ILE A 157 -1.87 -7.11 2.82
CA ILE A 157 -1.31 -5.89 2.21
C ILE A 157 -0.72 -5.00 3.30
N SER A 158 0.61 -4.92 3.37
CA SER A 158 1.33 -4.25 4.45
C SER A 158 2.33 -3.21 3.93
N GLY A 159 2.64 -2.22 4.77
CA GLY A 159 3.78 -1.33 4.55
C GLY A 159 5.14 -1.99 4.76
N ARG A 160 5.19 -3.08 5.54
CA ARG A 160 6.40 -3.87 5.79
C ARG A 160 6.92 -4.53 4.52
N SER A 161 8.19 -4.93 4.51
CA SER A 161 8.67 -5.84 3.47
C SER A 161 7.82 -7.10 3.44
N ARG A 162 7.63 -7.63 2.23
CA ARG A 162 6.84 -8.83 1.99
C ARG A 162 7.37 -10.01 2.80
N ASP A 163 8.70 -10.18 2.84
CA ASP A 163 9.35 -11.30 3.51
C ASP A 163 9.14 -11.24 5.04
N LYS A 164 9.19 -10.03 5.62
CA LYS A 164 8.95 -9.82 7.06
C LYS A 164 7.50 -10.10 7.44
N VAL A 165 6.53 -9.61 6.67
CA VAL A 165 5.11 -9.89 6.97
C VAL A 165 4.77 -11.36 6.73
N LEU A 166 5.40 -12.01 5.74
CA LEU A 166 5.28 -13.46 5.54
C LEU A 166 5.82 -14.24 6.73
N GLU A 167 6.98 -13.87 7.27
CA GLU A 167 7.57 -14.48 8.48
C GLU A 167 6.61 -14.34 9.68
N PHE A 168 6.08 -13.15 9.90
CA PHE A 168 5.18 -12.87 11.02
C PHE A 168 3.87 -13.66 10.92
N VAL A 169 3.28 -13.73 9.72
CA VAL A 169 1.99 -14.41 9.48
C VAL A 169 2.17 -15.93 9.38
N GLY A 170 3.24 -16.41 8.75
CA GLY A 170 3.61 -17.82 8.58
C GLY A 170 2.55 -18.70 7.89
N LEU A 171 1.84 -18.17 6.89
CA LEU A 171 0.81 -18.89 6.12
C LEU A 171 1.09 -18.82 4.62
N THR A 172 1.64 -19.88 4.04
CA THR A 172 2.07 -19.92 2.63
C THR A 172 0.92 -19.94 1.61
N GLU A 173 -0.31 -20.14 2.05
CA GLU A 173 -1.52 -20.20 1.21
C GLU A 173 -2.09 -18.82 0.84
N LEU A 174 -1.56 -17.73 1.43
CA LEU A 174 -2.04 -16.37 1.20
C LEU A 174 -1.29 -15.68 0.06
N TYR A 175 -1.91 -14.62 -0.48
CA TYR A 175 -1.18 -13.61 -1.25
C TYR A 175 -0.55 -12.61 -0.29
N TYR A 176 0.65 -12.12 -0.62
CA TYR A 176 1.37 -11.14 0.18
C TYR A 176 1.78 -9.97 -0.67
N ALA A 177 1.43 -8.77 -0.22
CA ALA A 177 1.78 -7.51 -0.84
C ALA A 177 2.52 -6.67 0.20
N GLY A 178 3.85 -6.65 0.12
CA GLY A 178 4.72 -5.83 0.95
C GLY A 178 4.97 -4.46 0.35
N SER A 179 5.62 -3.59 1.12
CA SER A 179 6.06 -2.26 0.69
C SER A 179 4.91 -1.42 0.14
N HIS A 180 3.77 -1.42 0.84
CA HIS A 180 2.51 -0.77 0.40
C HIS A 180 1.98 -1.30 -0.93
N GLY A 181 2.27 -2.57 -1.23
CA GLY A 181 1.86 -3.25 -2.45
C GLY A 181 2.83 -3.14 -3.62
N MET A 182 4.05 -2.63 -3.41
CA MET A 182 5.10 -2.62 -4.45
C MET A 182 5.88 -3.94 -4.53
N ASP A 183 5.68 -4.89 -3.61
CA ASP A 183 6.23 -6.24 -3.70
C ASP A 183 5.12 -7.29 -3.49
N ILE A 184 4.51 -7.76 -4.58
CA ILE A 184 3.38 -8.69 -4.53
C ILE A 184 3.85 -10.10 -4.91
N MET A 185 3.53 -11.07 -4.06
CA MET A 185 3.74 -12.49 -4.30
C MET A 185 2.43 -13.24 -4.16
N GLY A 186 2.16 -14.11 -5.13
CA GLY A 186 1.03 -15.04 -5.09
C GLY A 186 1.47 -16.49 -5.37
N PRO A 187 0.72 -17.48 -4.88
CA PRO A 187 0.96 -18.87 -5.24
C PRO A 187 0.80 -19.08 -6.76
N VAL A 188 1.67 -19.87 -7.38
CA VAL A 188 1.50 -20.28 -8.78
C VAL A 188 0.24 -21.11 -8.93
N ARG A 189 -0.64 -20.68 -9.84
CA ARG A 189 -1.81 -21.47 -10.24
C ARG A 189 -1.47 -22.22 -11.54
N PRO A 190 -1.83 -23.52 -11.66
CA PRO A 190 -1.46 -24.33 -12.82
C PRO A 190 -1.99 -23.85 -14.18
N ASN A 191 -3.12 -23.11 -14.20
CA ASN A 191 -3.93 -22.88 -15.41
C ASN A 191 -4.28 -21.41 -15.70
N THR A 192 -3.46 -20.45 -15.29
CA THR A 192 -3.64 -19.05 -15.71
C THR A 192 -2.46 -18.65 -16.56
N ASP A 193 -2.72 -18.29 -17.82
CA ASP A 193 -1.81 -17.47 -18.62
C ASP A 193 -1.35 -16.33 -17.71
N GLY A 194 -0.06 -16.32 -17.39
CA GLY A 194 0.47 -15.40 -16.38
C GLY A 194 0.09 -13.96 -16.73
N HIS A 195 -0.28 -13.17 -15.72
CA HIS A 195 -0.40 -11.72 -15.93
C HIS A 195 0.92 -11.22 -16.53
N THR A 196 0.86 -10.40 -17.59
CA THR A 196 2.05 -10.02 -18.39
C THR A 196 3.16 -9.37 -17.56
N ASN A 197 2.83 -8.88 -16.38
CA ASN A 197 3.75 -8.19 -15.48
C ASN A 197 4.24 -9.07 -14.32
N CYS A 198 3.78 -10.32 -14.20
CA CYS A 198 4.24 -11.27 -13.20
C CYS A 198 5.45 -12.06 -13.71
N ILE A 199 6.51 -12.11 -12.91
CA ILE A 199 7.70 -12.92 -13.16
C ILE A 199 7.59 -14.19 -12.33
N ARG A 200 7.83 -15.36 -12.94
CA ARG A 200 7.96 -16.62 -12.17
C ARG A 200 9.25 -16.57 -11.37
N SER A 201 9.16 -16.83 -10.08
CA SER A 201 10.28 -16.88 -9.15
C SER A 201 10.15 -18.08 -8.23
N THR A 202 11.17 -18.36 -7.43
CA THR A 202 11.14 -19.37 -6.36
C THR A 202 11.14 -18.67 -5.02
N ASP A 203 10.23 -19.06 -4.13
CA ASP A 203 10.28 -18.60 -2.74
C ASP A 203 11.47 -19.22 -1.99
N ASN A 204 11.65 -18.80 -0.72
CA ASN A 204 12.74 -19.29 0.13
C ASN A 204 12.66 -20.80 0.44
N GLN A 205 11.56 -21.47 0.08
CA GLN A 205 11.34 -22.91 0.24
C GLN A 205 11.48 -23.67 -1.08
N GLY A 206 11.87 -22.99 -2.17
CA GLY A 206 12.04 -23.57 -3.50
C GLY A 206 10.73 -23.79 -4.26
N LYS A 207 9.61 -23.24 -3.79
CA LYS A 207 8.31 -23.35 -4.46
C LYS A 207 8.14 -22.24 -5.48
N GLU A 208 7.59 -22.57 -6.64
CA GLU A 208 7.29 -21.56 -7.66
C GLU A 208 6.21 -20.57 -7.18
N VAL A 209 6.49 -19.29 -7.36
CA VAL A 209 5.63 -18.15 -7.02
C VAL A 209 5.56 -17.15 -8.17
N ASN A 210 4.45 -16.43 -8.27
CA ASN A 210 4.32 -15.28 -9.17
C ASN A 210 4.70 -14.01 -8.42
N LEU A 211 5.65 -13.26 -8.97
CA LEU A 211 6.19 -12.04 -8.40
C LEU A 211 5.82 -10.82 -9.25
N PHE A 212 5.29 -9.78 -8.63
CA PHE A 212 5.02 -8.50 -9.28
C PHE A 212 5.63 -7.36 -8.47
N GLN A 213 6.51 -6.59 -9.12
CA GLN A 213 7.33 -5.56 -8.49
C GLN A 213 7.42 -4.32 -9.40
N PRO A 214 6.40 -3.44 -9.38
CA PRO A 214 6.31 -2.32 -10.32
C PRO A 214 7.38 -1.23 -10.06
N ALA A 215 8.03 -1.27 -8.90
CA ALA A 215 9.09 -0.35 -8.51
C ALA A 215 10.50 -0.94 -8.62
N SER A 216 10.69 -2.06 -9.34
CA SER A 216 11.99 -2.77 -9.43
C SER A 216 13.16 -1.88 -9.86
N GLU A 217 12.92 -0.92 -10.76
CA GLU A 217 13.95 0.02 -11.23
C GLU A 217 14.52 0.93 -10.12
N PHE A 218 13.82 1.08 -8.99
CA PHE A 218 14.24 1.94 -7.88
C PHE A 218 15.14 1.21 -6.88
N LEU A 219 15.29 -0.12 -6.96
CA LEU A 219 16.05 -0.89 -5.96
C LEU A 219 17.48 -0.37 -5.73
N PRO A 220 18.29 -0.09 -6.77
CA PRO A 220 19.65 0.43 -6.56
C PRO A 220 19.67 1.76 -5.79
N MET A 221 18.71 2.64 -6.08
CA MET A 221 18.59 3.96 -5.42
C MET A 221 18.10 3.81 -3.97
N ILE A 222 17.17 2.89 -3.71
CA ILE A 222 16.70 2.58 -2.35
C ILE A 222 17.84 2.01 -1.52
N ASP A 223 18.63 1.08 -2.07
CA ASP A 223 19.78 0.50 -1.35
C ASP A 223 20.86 1.54 -1.04
N GLU A 224 21.10 2.49 -1.94
CA GLU A 224 22.02 3.61 -1.71
C GLU A 224 21.56 4.48 -0.53
N ILE A 225 20.32 4.96 -0.57
CA ILE A 225 19.77 5.82 0.47
C ILE A 225 19.65 5.11 1.81
N TYR A 226 19.30 3.82 1.80
CA TYR A 226 19.24 3.04 3.02
C TYR A 226 20.57 3.08 3.78
N ARG A 227 21.70 2.93 3.08
CA ARG A 227 23.03 3.03 3.70
C ARG A 227 23.27 4.41 4.29
N SER A 228 22.96 5.48 3.54
CA SER A 228 23.11 6.86 4.02
C SER A 228 22.26 7.14 5.25
N LEU A 229 21.01 6.68 5.27
CA LEU A 229 20.09 6.86 6.39
C LEU A 229 20.54 6.07 7.63
N VAL A 230 21.07 4.86 7.44
CA VAL A 230 21.64 4.06 8.53
C VAL A 230 22.80 4.80 9.20
N ASP A 231 23.66 5.45 8.43
CA ASP A 231 24.78 6.22 8.98
C ASP A 231 24.31 7.44 9.78
N ILE A 232 23.30 8.16 9.30
CA ILE A 232 22.69 9.28 10.04
C ILE A 232 22.03 8.80 11.34
N ALA A 233 21.30 7.68 11.30
CA ALA A 233 20.61 7.17 12.48
C ALA A 233 21.57 6.73 13.60
N LYS A 234 22.82 6.35 13.28
CA LYS A 234 23.83 6.04 14.31
C LYS A 234 24.21 7.24 15.18
N GLU A 235 24.08 8.45 14.64
CA GLU A 235 24.41 9.69 15.33
C GLU A 235 23.27 10.19 16.24
N ILE A 236 22.09 9.57 16.18
CA ILE A 236 20.90 10.00 16.92
C ILE A 236 20.39 8.84 17.78
N GLU A 237 20.56 8.97 19.09
CA GLU A 237 20.11 7.95 20.05
C GLU A 237 18.61 7.67 19.90
N GLY A 238 18.26 6.39 19.82
CA GLY A 238 16.87 5.91 19.66
C GLY A 238 16.34 5.92 18.22
N ALA A 239 17.07 6.48 17.26
CA ALA A 239 16.71 6.42 15.84
C ALA A 239 17.03 5.04 15.27
N THR A 240 16.14 4.50 14.44
CA THR A 240 16.38 3.23 13.74
C THR A 240 15.90 3.31 12.30
N VAL A 241 16.54 2.55 11.40
CA VAL A 241 16.21 2.52 9.98
C VAL A 241 15.89 1.09 9.56
N GLU A 242 14.72 0.91 8.97
CA GLU A 242 14.22 -0.36 8.48
C GLU A 242 14.16 -0.35 6.95
N ASN A 243 14.77 -1.36 6.31
CA ASN A 243 14.66 -1.57 4.88
C ASN A 243 13.43 -2.44 4.57
N ASN A 244 12.40 -1.82 4.01
CA ASN A 244 11.18 -2.48 3.56
C ASN A 244 11.20 -2.75 2.04
N LYS A 245 12.38 -2.89 1.43
CA LYS A 245 12.66 -3.19 0.00
C LYS A 245 12.35 -2.08 -0.99
N PHE A 246 11.09 -1.63 -1.06
CA PHE A 246 10.67 -0.47 -1.86
C PHE A 246 10.24 0.72 -0.99
N CYS A 247 10.53 0.64 0.30
CA CYS A 247 10.25 1.68 1.28
C CYS A 247 11.37 1.64 2.31
N ILE A 248 11.85 2.80 2.77
CA ILE A 248 12.78 2.88 3.90
C ILE A 248 12.07 3.62 5.01
N SER A 249 12.03 3.04 6.20
CA SER A 249 11.34 3.59 7.36
C SER A 249 12.36 4.05 8.39
N VAL A 250 12.42 5.35 8.64
CA VAL A 250 13.24 5.98 9.69
C VAL A 250 12.35 6.21 10.90
N HIS A 251 12.48 5.35 11.90
CA HIS A 251 11.69 5.40 13.12
C HIS A 251 12.32 6.38 14.10
N TYR A 252 11.52 7.34 14.57
CA TYR A 252 11.93 8.33 15.57
C TYR A 252 11.13 8.20 16.87
N ARG A 253 10.44 7.07 17.07
CA ARG A 253 9.58 6.85 18.23
C ARG A 253 10.32 6.94 19.56
N ASN A 254 11.53 6.40 19.60
CA ASN A 254 12.38 6.32 20.79
C ASN A 254 13.43 7.44 20.82
N VAL A 255 13.36 8.40 19.90
CA VAL A 255 14.24 9.58 19.84
C VAL A 255 13.69 10.65 20.77
N ASP A 256 14.56 11.31 21.55
CA ASP A 256 14.19 12.47 22.35
C ASP A 256 13.56 13.55 21.47
N GLU A 257 12.44 14.15 21.92
CA GLU A 257 11.69 15.14 21.13
C GLU A 257 12.54 16.34 20.69
N LYS A 258 13.57 16.70 21.47
CA LYS A 258 14.52 17.77 21.12
C LYS A 258 15.34 17.46 19.87
N SER A 259 15.49 16.18 19.54
CA SER A 259 16.24 15.70 18.38
C SER A 259 15.35 15.37 17.17
N TRP A 260 14.03 15.55 17.28
CA TRP A 260 13.10 15.30 16.16
C TRP A 260 13.36 16.23 14.96
N THR A 261 13.67 17.49 15.21
CA THR A 261 14.03 18.44 14.14
C THR A 261 15.29 17.98 13.43
N THR A 262 16.32 17.58 14.19
CA THR A 262 17.61 17.14 13.65
C THR A 262 17.47 15.92 12.74
N ILE A 263 16.68 14.91 13.14
CA ILE A 263 16.46 13.73 12.29
C ILE A 263 15.66 14.09 11.03
N ALA A 264 14.63 14.94 11.15
CA ALA A 264 13.82 15.36 10.02
C ALA A 264 14.63 16.13 8.97
N GLU A 265 15.43 17.10 9.41
CA GLU A 265 16.32 17.89 8.55
C GLU A 265 17.38 17.00 7.88
N SER A 266 17.98 16.09 8.64
CA SER A 266 18.99 15.15 8.12
C SER A 266 18.42 14.24 7.02
N VAL A 267 17.21 13.71 7.22
CA VAL A 267 16.50 12.91 6.21
C VAL A 267 16.10 13.79 5.02
N HIS A 268 15.63 15.01 5.26
CA HIS A 268 15.26 15.95 4.20
C HIS A 268 16.44 16.27 3.28
N ASP A 269 17.60 16.55 3.87
CA ASP A 269 18.79 16.97 3.14
C ASP A 269 19.32 15.88 2.23
N ILE A 270 19.28 14.62 2.67
CA ILE A 270 19.53 13.47 1.78
C ILE A 270 18.54 13.50 0.61
N MET A 271 17.25 13.62 0.92
CA MET A 271 16.16 13.53 -0.06
C MET A 271 16.22 14.61 -1.14
N LYS A 272 16.85 15.77 -0.91
CA LYS A 272 17.06 16.83 -1.91
C LYS A 272 17.79 16.32 -3.16
N ASN A 273 18.64 15.30 -3.03
CA ASN A 273 19.38 14.71 -4.14
C ASN A 273 18.60 13.62 -4.90
N TYR A 274 17.40 13.24 -4.43
CA TYR A 274 16.62 12.13 -4.97
C TYR A 274 15.18 12.54 -5.33
N PRO A 275 15.00 13.36 -6.40
CA PRO A 275 13.68 13.88 -6.79
C PRO A 275 12.69 12.79 -7.25
N ARG A 276 13.19 11.59 -7.55
CA ARG A 276 12.37 10.41 -7.90
C ARG A 276 11.80 9.68 -6.68
N LEU A 277 12.12 10.14 -5.47
CA LEU A 277 11.59 9.62 -4.22
C LEU A 277 10.82 10.70 -3.47
N ARG A 278 9.92 10.28 -2.60
CA ARG A 278 9.13 11.15 -1.74
C ARG A 278 9.27 10.73 -0.29
N LEU A 279 9.22 11.73 0.58
CA LEU A 279 9.14 11.54 2.02
C LEU A 279 7.67 11.58 2.45
N THR A 280 7.20 10.54 3.11
CA THR A 280 5.88 10.48 3.73
C THR A 280 6.00 10.32 5.24
N HIS A 281 4.97 10.75 5.96
CA HIS A 281 4.92 10.71 7.42
C HIS A 281 3.90 9.64 7.86
N GLY A 282 4.34 8.77 8.77
CA GLY A 282 3.52 7.79 9.46
C GLY A 282 3.60 7.98 10.98
N ARG A 283 3.08 7.00 11.74
CA ARG A 283 3.02 7.08 13.22
C ARG A 283 4.40 6.97 13.86
N LYS A 284 5.04 8.13 14.09
CA LYS A 284 6.41 8.27 14.61
C LYS A 284 7.47 7.62 13.70
N VAL A 285 7.25 7.73 12.39
CA VAL A 285 8.14 7.20 11.34
C VAL A 285 8.13 8.13 10.12
N LEU A 286 9.31 8.36 9.55
CA LEU A 286 9.48 8.99 8.24
C LEU A 286 9.73 7.88 7.21
N GLU A 287 9.02 7.92 6.09
CA GLU A 287 9.09 6.86 5.08
C GLU A 287 9.54 7.43 3.75
N VAL A 288 10.63 6.88 3.22
CA VAL A 288 11.15 7.19 1.89
C VAL A 288 10.62 6.17 0.92
N ARG A 289 9.91 6.64 -0.13
CA ARG A 289 9.23 5.78 -1.11
C ARG A 289 9.46 6.28 -2.53
N PRO A 290 9.46 5.39 -3.54
CA PRO A 290 9.39 5.78 -4.94
C PRO A 290 8.21 6.73 -5.23
N VAL A 291 8.46 7.73 -6.07
CA VAL A 291 7.41 8.53 -6.71
C VAL A 291 6.86 7.68 -7.87
N LEU A 292 5.87 6.87 -7.53
CA LEU A 292 5.17 5.98 -8.45
C LEU A 292 3.67 6.16 -8.23
N ASN A 293 2.89 6.07 -9.31
CA ASN A 293 1.43 6.02 -9.24
C ASN A 293 0.96 4.63 -8.79
N TRP A 294 1.34 4.26 -7.57
CA TRP A 294 1.06 2.98 -6.95
C TRP A 294 0.81 3.17 -5.45
N ASP A 295 -0.25 2.52 -4.96
CA ASP A 295 -0.72 2.57 -3.58
C ASP A 295 -1.42 1.24 -3.22
N LYS A 296 -1.93 1.11 -1.99
CA LYS A 296 -2.63 -0.10 -1.55
C LYS A 296 -3.93 -0.34 -2.35
N GLY A 297 -4.59 0.71 -2.84
CA GLY A 297 -5.75 0.59 -3.72
C GLY A 297 -5.39 -0.05 -5.06
N LYS A 298 -4.30 0.40 -5.69
CA LYS A 298 -3.75 -0.22 -6.91
C LYS A 298 -3.35 -1.67 -6.68
N ALA A 299 -2.80 -2.00 -5.52
CA ALA A 299 -2.52 -3.38 -5.15
C ALA A 299 -3.79 -4.24 -5.06
N VAL A 300 -4.88 -3.71 -4.51
CA VAL A 300 -6.19 -4.39 -4.50
C VAL A 300 -6.71 -4.62 -5.92
N GLU A 301 -6.69 -3.61 -6.78
CA GLU A 301 -7.11 -3.74 -8.18
C GLU A 301 -6.30 -4.81 -8.91
N PHE A 302 -4.97 -4.77 -8.77
CA PHE A 302 -4.06 -5.74 -9.37
C PHE A 302 -4.32 -7.17 -8.88
N LEU A 303 -4.56 -7.35 -7.57
CA LEU A 303 -4.86 -8.67 -7.01
C LEU A 303 -6.21 -9.20 -7.49
N LEU A 304 -7.24 -8.35 -7.59
CA LEU A 304 -8.53 -8.73 -8.15
C LEU A 304 -8.40 -9.13 -9.63
N GLU A 305 -7.64 -8.37 -10.41
CA GLU A 305 -7.36 -8.68 -11.82
C GLU A 305 -6.59 -10.00 -11.95
N SER A 306 -5.53 -10.19 -11.17
CA SER A 306 -4.71 -11.42 -11.15
C SER A 306 -5.52 -12.67 -10.75
N LEU A 307 -6.58 -12.49 -9.98
CA LEU A 307 -7.51 -13.56 -9.61
C LEU A 307 -8.59 -13.82 -10.68
N GLY A 308 -8.66 -13.01 -11.74
CA GLY A 308 -9.72 -13.03 -12.76
C GLY A 308 -11.06 -12.51 -12.23
N LEU A 309 -11.03 -11.61 -11.25
CA LEU A 309 -12.20 -11.13 -10.48
C LEU A 309 -12.52 -9.65 -10.70
N SER A 310 -11.72 -8.91 -11.47
CA SER A 310 -11.87 -7.46 -11.69
C SER A 310 -13.15 -7.04 -12.40
N ASN A 311 -13.69 -7.89 -13.28
CA ASN A 311 -14.84 -7.58 -14.16
C ASN A 311 -16.11 -8.39 -13.83
N SER A 312 -16.28 -8.83 -12.59
CA SER A 312 -17.43 -9.66 -12.20
C SER A 312 -18.31 -8.97 -11.15
N ASP A 313 -19.58 -8.73 -11.49
CA ASP A 313 -20.59 -8.19 -10.56
C ASP A 313 -20.89 -9.14 -9.38
N ASN A 314 -20.47 -10.39 -9.51
CA ASN A 314 -20.62 -11.46 -8.53
C ASN A 314 -19.41 -11.57 -7.59
N VAL A 315 -18.60 -10.53 -7.44
CA VAL A 315 -17.47 -10.50 -6.50
C VAL A 315 -17.76 -9.49 -5.40
N LEU A 316 -17.35 -9.81 -4.17
CA LEU A 316 -17.40 -8.90 -3.03
C LEU A 316 -16.01 -8.83 -2.38
N PRO A 317 -15.17 -7.87 -2.76
CA PRO A 317 -13.96 -7.52 -2.03
C PRO A 317 -14.32 -6.92 -0.67
N ILE A 318 -13.64 -7.38 0.38
CA ILE A 318 -13.68 -6.75 1.70
C ILE A 318 -12.24 -6.43 2.09
N TYR A 319 -11.97 -5.16 2.38
CA TYR A 319 -10.68 -4.70 2.89
C TYR A 319 -10.80 -4.29 4.35
N VAL A 320 -9.87 -4.73 5.20
CA VAL A 320 -9.79 -4.34 6.62
C VAL A 320 -8.44 -3.67 6.89
N GLY A 321 -8.43 -2.45 7.45
CA GLY A 321 -7.19 -1.69 7.72
C GLY A 321 -7.36 -0.57 8.75
N ASP A 322 -6.28 -0.09 9.36
CA ASP A 322 -6.31 0.86 10.49
C ASP A 322 -5.75 2.25 10.16
N ASP A 323 -4.96 2.38 9.09
CA ASP A 323 -4.12 3.54 8.87
C ASP A 323 -4.42 4.30 7.58
N ARG A 324 -3.82 5.49 7.46
CA ARG A 324 -4.07 6.40 6.33
C ARG A 324 -3.81 5.76 4.96
N THR A 325 -2.85 4.83 4.86
CA THR A 325 -2.55 4.15 3.58
C THR A 325 -3.63 3.15 3.16
N ASP A 326 -4.51 2.72 4.07
CA ASP A 326 -5.64 1.85 3.76
C ASP A 326 -6.81 2.63 3.15
N GLU A 327 -6.83 3.96 3.31
CA GLU A 327 -7.82 4.83 2.67
C GLU A 327 -7.79 4.74 1.15
N ASP A 328 -6.61 4.50 0.56
CA ASP A 328 -6.46 4.28 -0.88
C ASP A 328 -7.25 3.02 -1.32
N ALA A 329 -7.20 1.96 -0.52
CA ALA A 329 -7.96 0.74 -0.77
C ALA A 329 -9.46 0.92 -0.51
N PHE A 330 -9.83 1.58 0.59
CA PHE A 330 -11.23 1.87 0.88
C PHE A 330 -11.88 2.73 -0.20
N LYS A 331 -11.15 3.74 -0.69
CA LYS A 331 -11.57 4.61 -1.78
C LYS A 331 -11.86 3.81 -3.03
N VAL A 332 -10.94 2.95 -3.48
CA VAL A 332 -11.14 2.08 -4.66
C VAL A 332 -12.37 1.17 -4.51
N LEU A 333 -12.63 0.64 -3.31
CA LEU A 333 -13.80 -0.23 -3.09
C LEU A 333 -15.12 0.56 -3.04
N ARG A 334 -15.09 1.76 -2.49
CA ARG A 334 -16.23 2.67 -2.43
C ARG A 334 -16.57 3.26 -3.80
N GLU A 335 -15.56 3.71 -4.53
CA GLU A 335 -15.69 4.22 -5.89
C GLU A 335 -16.10 3.08 -6.82
N GLY A 336 -17.36 3.12 -7.26
CA GLY A 336 -17.97 2.05 -8.06
C GLY A 336 -18.74 1.01 -7.25
N ASN A 337 -18.93 1.20 -5.94
CA ASN A 337 -19.71 0.29 -5.07
C ASN A 337 -19.30 -1.18 -5.23
N ARG A 338 -17.98 -1.40 -5.37
CA ARG A 338 -17.40 -2.69 -5.75
C ARG A 338 -17.21 -3.60 -4.56
N GLY A 339 -17.02 -3.04 -3.36
CA GLY A 339 -16.80 -3.81 -2.14
C GLY A 339 -16.93 -3.00 -0.86
N TYR A 340 -16.54 -3.61 0.26
CA TYR A 340 -16.61 -2.98 1.57
C TYR A 340 -15.22 -2.74 2.17
N GLY A 341 -14.89 -1.48 2.41
CA GLY A 341 -13.81 -1.10 3.32
C GLY A 341 -14.29 -1.12 4.77
N ILE A 342 -13.47 -1.64 5.68
CA ILE A 342 -13.70 -1.70 7.12
C ILE A 342 -12.51 -1.06 7.83
N LEU A 343 -12.75 0.09 8.47
CA LEU A 343 -11.73 0.81 9.24
C LEU A 343 -11.57 0.18 10.63
N VAL A 344 -10.34 -0.10 11.05
CA VAL A 344 -10.00 -0.49 12.41
C VAL A 344 -9.59 0.76 13.20
N SER A 345 -10.45 1.21 14.11
CA SER A 345 -10.16 2.37 14.95
C SER A 345 -11.02 2.42 16.21
N SER A 346 -10.38 2.65 17.34
CA SER A 346 -11.07 2.90 18.62
C SER A 346 -11.44 4.37 18.82
N ALA A 347 -11.09 5.23 17.87
CA ALA A 347 -11.33 6.67 17.92
C ALA A 347 -11.97 7.16 16.61
N PRO A 348 -12.80 8.22 16.67
CA PRO A 348 -13.38 8.81 15.47
C PRO A 348 -12.31 9.27 14.48
N LYS A 349 -12.44 8.83 13.23
CA LYS A 349 -11.60 9.22 12.09
C LYS A 349 -12.44 9.34 10.83
N GLU A 350 -12.18 10.36 10.02
CA GLU A 350 -12.76 10.40 8.68
C GLU A 350 -12.17 9.30 7.80
N SER A 351 -13.01 8.67 6.97
CA SER A 351 -12.62 7.48 6.22
C SER A 351 -13.54 7.24 5.01
N ASN A 352 -13.00 6.56 4.01
CA ASN A 352 -13.75 5.99 2.89
C ASN A 352 -14.27 4.58 3.23
N ALA A 353 -14.01 4.01 4.40
CA ALA A 353 -14.58 2.74 4.82
C ALA A 353 -16.12 2.82 4.99
N PHE A 354 -16.85 1.75 4.68
CA PHE A 354 -18.30 1.67 4.92
C PHE A 354 -18.63 1.28 6.36
N TYR A 355 -17.74 0.53 7.00
CA TYR A 355 -17.93 0.00 8.33
C TYR A 355 -16.69 0.25 9.18
N SER A 356 -16.83 0.05 10.48
CA SER A 356 -15.73 0.10 11.43
C SER A 356 -15.64 -1.18 12.28
N LEU A 357 -14.44 -1.43 12.80
CA LEU A 357 -14.15 -2.35 13.90
C LEU A 357 -13.27 -1.59 14.89
N ARG A 358 -13.39 -1.88 16.18
CA ARG A 358 -12.71 -1.09 17.21
C ARG A 358 -11.21 -1.29 17.24
N ASP A 359 -10.78 -2.54 17.14
CA ASP A 359 -9.41 -2.97 17.37
C ASP A 359 -9.17 -4.40 16.82
N PRO A 360 -7.95 -4.95 16.87
CA PRO A 360 -7.65 -6.29 16.37
C PRO A 360 -8.50 -7.43 16.98
N SER A 361 -9.10 -7.25 18.16
CA SER A 361 -9.97 -8.27 18.76
C SER A 361 -11.32 -8.37 18.03
N GLU A 362 -11.90 -7.24 17.63
CA GLU A 362 -13.12 -7.23 16.82
C GLU A 362 -12.82 -7.72 15.38
N VAL A 363 -11.62 -7.48 14.85
CA VAL A 363 -11.17 -8.10 13.58
C VAL A 363 -11.15 -9.61 13.69
N LEU A 364 -10.60 -10.18 14.78
CA LEU A 364 -10.60 -11.61 15.03
C LEU A 364 -12.02 -12.18 15.05
N GLU A 365 -12.94 -11.52 15.75
CA GLU A 365 -14.35 -11.93 15.82
C GLU A 365 -15.00 -11.89 14.45
N PHE A 366 -14.79 -10.82 13.68
CA PHE A 366 -15.36 -10.67 12.34
C PHE A 366 -14.89 -11.79 11.40
N LEU A 367 -13.60 -12.11 11.39
CA LEU A 367 -13.06 -13.21 10.58
C LEU A 367 -13.64 -14.57 10.99
N ARG A 368 -13.82 -14.82 12.30
CA ARG A 368 -14.47 -16.04 12.79
C ARG A 368 -15.93 -16.12 12.36
N SER A 369 -16.66 -15.02 12.44
CA SER A 369 -18.06 -14.94 12.00
C SER A 369 -18.20 -15.22 10.50
N LEU A 370 -17.28 -14.73 9.66
CA LEU A 370 -17.24 -15.07 8.22
C LEU A 370 -17.09 -16.58 7.97
N VAL A 371 -16.22 -17.25 8.73
CA VAL A 371 -16.05 -18.71 8.62
C VAL A 371 -17.32 -19.45 9.05
N ILE A 372 -17.92 -19.05 10.16
CA ILE A 372 -19.17 -19.66 10.67
C ILE A 372 -20.28 -19.50 9.64
N TRP A 373 -20.47 -18.28 9.12
CA TRP A 373 -21.45 -18.00 8.08
C TRP A 373 -21.25 -18.86 6.83
N LYS A 374 -20.00 -18.98 6.36
CA LYS A 374 -19.72 -19.76 5.17
C LYS A 374 -19.96 -21.25 5.37
N LYS A 375 -19.66 -21.80 6.55
CA LYS A 375 -19.96 -23.19 6.91
C LYS A 375 -21.45 -23.48 7.01
N ALA A 376 -22.26 -22.52 7.47
CA ALA A 376 -23.70 -22.64 7.53
C ALA A 376 -24.39 -22.48 6.16
N SER A 377 -23.68 -21.86 5.20
CA SER A 377 -24.16 -21.60 3.84
C SER A 377 -23.58 -22.56 2.79
N ALA A 378 -22.73 -23.50 3.22
CA ALA A 378 -22.16 -24.57 2.40
C ALA A 378 -22.94 -25.86 2.67
#